data_AF-A0AAJ5W2B3-F1
#
_entry.id   AF-A0AAJ5W2B3-F1
#
_cell.length_a   1.000
_cell.length_b   1.000
_cell.length_c   1.000
_cell.angle_alpha   90.00
_cell.angle_beta   90.00
_cell.angle_gamma   90.00
#
_symmetry.space_group_name_H-M   'P 1'
#
loop_
_entity.id
_entity.type
_entity.pdbx_description
1 polymer ?
#
loop_
_entity_poly.entity_id
_entity_poly.type
_entity_poly.pdbx_seq_one_letter_code
_entity_poly.pdbx_strand_id
1 'polypeptide(L)'
;MMATDLPGEELFIGQVIALLPVSRRAADAVGDDAALRAALAGAGDTDPRRGRARTYSVVTFEPHRGIFLLDGKEIEVSIHPLDVDTPLEAAVFRVTSISGRSLRVKRAVAATDATAS
;
A
#
# COMPACT_ATOMS: atom_id res chain seq x y z
N MET A 1 -0.31 -34.44 13.69
CA MET A 1 0.25 -33.13 14.10
C MET A 1 0.12 -32.24 12.88
N MET A 2 -0.99 -31.50 12.78
CA MET A 2 -1.31 -30.70 11.60
C MET A 2 -0.51 -29.40 11.67
N ALA A 3 0.34 -29.16 10.68
CA ALA A 3 0.97 -27.86 10.49
C ALA A 3 -0.16 -26.85 10.22
N THR A 4 -0.40 -25.94 11.17
CA THR A 4 -1.18 -24.73 10.92
C THR A 4 -0.27 -23.77 10.16
N ASP A 5 -0.06 -24.09 8.89
CA ASP A 5 0.47 -23.15 7.91
C ASP A 5 -0.77 -22.42 7.38
N LEU A 6 -1.09 -21.27 7.98
CA LEU A 6 -1.91 -20.30 7.25
C LEU A 6 -1.02 -19.89 6.07
N PRO A 7 -1.45 -20.11 4.80
CA PRO A 7 -0.60 -19.78 3.67
C PRO A 7 -0.26 -18.30 3.75
N GLY A 8 1.01 -18.00 4.02
CA GLY A 8 1.56 -16.65 3.89
C GLY A 8 1.37 -16.27 2.43
N GLU A 9 0.36 -15.44 2.17
CA GLU A 9 -0.14 -15.22 0.82
C GLU A 9 0.96 -14.63 -0.05
N GLU A 10 1.35 -15.36 -1.09
CA GLU A 10 2.48 -14.98 -1.93
C GLU A 10 2.11 -13.75 -2.76
N LEU A 11 2.88 -12.67 -2.62
CA LEU A 11 2.63 -11.43 -3.35
C LEU A 11 3.10 -11.55 -4.80
N PHE A 12 2.29 -11.10 -5.75
CA PHE A 12 2.61 -11.15 -7.18
C PHE A 12 2.45 -9.81 -7.90
N ILE A 13 3.14 -9.66 -9.04
CA ILE A 13 3.03 -8.46 -9.89
C ILE A 13 1.61 -8.37 -10.46
N GLY A 14 1.00 -7.20 -10.35
CA GLY A 14 -0.38 -6.95 -10.78
C GLY A 14 -1.42 -7.12 -9.67
N GLN A 15 -1.06 -7.75 -8.54
CA GLN A 15 -1.92 -7.85 -7.37
C GLN A 15 -2.28 -6.48 -6.82
N VAL A 16 -3.53 -6.34 -6.36
CA VAL A 16 -3.98 -5.18 -5.62
C VAL A 16 -3.91 -5.51 -4.13
N ILE A 17 -3.21 -4.67 -3.38
CA ILE A 17 -2.96 -4.81 -1.96
C ILE A 17 -3.48 -3.60 -1.20
N ALA A 18 -3.90 -3.84 0.03
CA ALA A 18 -4.27 -2.84 1.00
C ALA A 18 -3.13 -2.67 2.02
N LEU A 19 -2.77 -1.42 2.30
CA LEU A 19 -1.78 -1.04 3.31
C LEU A 19 -2.47 -0.30 4.45
N LEU A 20 -2.24 -0.76 5.68
CA LEU A 20 -2.71 -0.07 6.89
C LEU A 20 -1.53 0.23 7.82
N PRO A 21 -1.37 1.46 8.35
CA PRO A 21 -0.30 1.79 9.28
C PRO A 21 -0.35 0.94 10.54
N VAL A 22 0.79 0.40 10.94
CA VAL A 22 0.94 -0.30 12.23
C VAL A 22 1.58 0.70 13.19
N SER A 23 0.74 1.42 13.91
CA SER A 23 1.23 2.45 14.82
C SER A 23 1.86 1.81 16.07
N ARG A 24 3.16 2.02 16.29
CA ARG A 24 3.85 1.53 17.51
C ARG A 24 3.50 2.34 18.76
N ARG A 25 3.05 3.58 18.58
CA ARG A 25 2.62 4.50 19.64
C ARG A 25 1.47 5.38 19.16
N ALA A 26 0.55 5.73 20.06
CA ALA A 26 -0.62 6.54 19.73
C ALA A 26 -0.28 7.94 19.17
N ALA A 27 0.84 8.54 19.58
CA ALA A 27 1.30 9.84 19.07
C ALA A 27 1.79 9.77 17.62
N ASP A 28 2.44 8.67 17.25
CA ASP A 28 2.95 8.44 15.89
C ASP A 28 1.83 8.02 14.95
N ALA A 29 0.77 7.40 15.50
CA ALA A 29 -0.39 6.94 14.76
C ALA A 29 -1.04 8.03 13.92
N VAL A 30 -1.27 9.20 14.52
CA VAL A 30 -1.89 10.33 13.83
C VAL A 30 -1.00 10.83 12.69
N GLY A 31 0.32 10.86 12.88
CA GLY A 31 1.27 11.32 11.87
C GLY A 31 1.49 10.32 10.73
N ASP A 32 1.45 9.03 11.02
CA ASP A 32 1.58 7.95 10.04
C ASP A 32 0.30 7.79 9.21
N ASP A 33 -0.85 7.82 9.87
CA ASP A 33 -2.16 7.92 9.22
C ASP A 33 -2.24 9.14 8.32
N ALA A 34 -1.85 10.32 8.81
CA ALA A 34 -1.89 11.54 8.02
C ALA A 34 -0.95 11.48 6.80
N ALA A 35 0.24 10.90 6.95
CA ALA A 35 1.19 10.75 5.85
C ALA A 35 0.69 9.74 4.79
N LEU A 36 0.17 8.60 5.22
CA LEU A 36 -0.42 7.62 4.31
C LEU A 36 -1.69 8.18 3.64
N ARG A 37 -2.55 8.87 4.41
CA ARG A 37 -3.70 9.59 3.87
C ARG A 37 -3.27 10.71 2.93
N ALA A 38 -2.17 11.41 3.14
CA ALA A 38 -1.65 12.39 2.19
C ALA A 38 -1.17 11.72 0.89
N ALA A 39 -0.54 10.54 0.96
CA ALA A 39 -0.23 9.75 -0.22
C ALA A 39 -1.50 9.33 -0.99
N LEU A 40 -2.63 9.16 -0.30
CA LEU A 40 -3.96 8.93 -0.90
C LEU A 40 -4.70 10.24 -1.29
N ALA A 41 -4.50 11.35 -0.61
CA ALA A 41 -5.23 12.60 -0.83
C ALA A 41 -4.59 13.45 -1.93
N GLY A 42 -3.35 13.12 -2.33
CA GLY A 42 -2.72 13.69 -3.51
C GLY A 42 -3.55 13.43 -4.77
N ALA A 43 -4.50 14.32 -5.04
CA ALA A 43 -5.22 14.49 -6.30
C ALA A 43 -4.32 15.04 -7.42
N GLY A 44 -3.09 14.53 -7.45
CA GLY A 44 -2.02 14.84 -8.38
C GLY A 44 -1.19 13.57 -8.57
N ASP A 45 -1.86 12.46 -8.87
CA ASP A 45 -1.28 11.15 -9.25
C ASP A 45 -0.63 11.22 -10.65
N THR A 46 0.04 12.34 -10.87
CA THR A 46 0.58 12.80 -12.11
C THR A 46 1.71 13.69 -11.65
N ASP A 47 2.95 13.20 -11.71
CA ASP A 47 4.09 14.10 -11.62
C ASP A 47 3.81 15.26 -12.60
N PRO A 48 3.68 16.53 -12.13
CA PRO A 48 3.34 17.64 -13.01
C PRO A 48 4.42 17.87 -14.07
N ARG A 49 5.59 17.24 -13.94
CA ARG A 49 6.66 17.24 -14.93
C ARG A 49 6.58 16.06 -15.93
N ARG A 50 5.76 15.03 -15.68
CA ARG A 50 5.77 13.76 -16.45
C ARG A 50 4.43 13.09 -16.74
N GLY A 51 3.28 13.57 -16.26
CA GLY A 51 2.01 12.97 -16.66
C GLY A 51 1.75 11.56 -16.08
N ARG A 52 2.55 11.09 -15.11
CA ARG A 52 2.60 9.66 -14.71
C ARG A 52 2.25 9.44 -13.24
N ALA A 53 1.47 8.40 -12.98
CA ALA A 53 1.16 7.88 -11.64
C ALA A 53 2.44 7.68 -10.80
N ARG A 54 2.39 8.12 -9.55
CA ARG A 54 3.52 8.08 -8.63
C ARG A 54 3.81 6.63 -8.24
N THR A 55 5.09 6.22 -8.28
CA THR A 55 5.52 4.89 -7.83
C THR A 55 6.11 5.00 -6.44
N TYR A 56 5.69 4.14 -5.53
CA TYR A 56 6.14 4.04 -4.15
C TYR A 56 6.90 2.73 -3.93
N SER A 57 7.62 2.65 -2.81
CA SER A 57 8.34 1.44 -2.40
C SER A 57 7.76 0.87 -1.11
N VAL A 58 7.63 -0.44 -1.05
CA VAL A 58 7.36 -1.20 0.17
C VAL A 58 8.49 -2.21 0.36
N VAL A 59 9.05 -2.31 1.56
CA VAL A 59 10.04 -3.33 1.91
C VAL A 59 9.39 -4.31 2.89
N THR A 60 9.22 -5.56 2.48
CA THR A 60 8.66 -6.61 3.35
C THR A 60 9.74 -7.17 4.27
N PHE A 61 9.38 -7.45 5.52
CA PHE A 61 10.32 -8.05 6.50
C PHE A 61 9.71 -9.21 7.27
N GLU A 62 8.38 -9.27 7.35
CA GLU A 62 7.59 -10.33 7.98
C GLU A 62 6.38 -10.64 7.08
N PRO A 63 5.73 -11.81 7.23
CA PRO A 63 4.46 -12.06 6.57
C PRO A 63 3.47 -10.93 6.85
N HIS A 64 2.84 -10.41 5.80
CA HIS A 64 1.86 -9.33 5.88
C HIS A 64 2.35 -8.04 6.56
N ARG A 65 3.67 -7.82 6.69
CA ARG A 65 4.23 -6.60 7.28
C ARG A 65 5.42 -6.07 6.49
N GLY A 66 5.51 -4.74 6.43
CA GLY A 66 6.58 -4.06 5.73
C GLY A 66 6.73 -2.61 6.13
N ILE A 67 7.70 -1.96 5.49
CA ILE A 67 7.94 -0.52 5.60
C ILE A 67 7.55 0.12 4.28
N PHE A 68 6.57 1.02 4.31
CA PHE A 68 6.22 1.91 3.21
C PHE A 68 7.11 3.14 3.25
N LEU A 69 7.79 3.42 2.14
CA LEU A 69 8.71 4.55 2.01
C LEU A 69 8.01 5.70 1.27
N LEU A 70 7.82 6.82 1.97
CA LEU A 70 7.16 8.02 1.47
C LEU A 70 8.02 9.26 1.73
N ASP A 71 8.60 9.86 0.70
CA ASP A 71 9.33 11.14 0.81
C ASP A 71 10.41 11.18 1.92
N GLY A 72 11.12 10.05 2.10
CA GLY A 72 12.15 9.90 3.14
C GLY A 72 11.59 9.52 4.52
N LYS A 73 10.27 9.38 4.67
CA LYS A 73 9.62 8.81 5.83
C LYS A 73 9.43 7.30 5.67
N GLU A 74 9.70 6.57 6.76
CA GLU A 74 9.42 5.15 6.89
C GLU A 74 8.13 4.98 7.70
N ILE A 75 7.14 4.31 7.13
CA ILE A 75 5.87 4.00 7.78
C ILE A 75 5.72 2.49 7.85
N GLU A 76 5.64 1.94 9.05
CA GLU A 76 5.36 0.51 9.20
C GLU A 76 3.91 0.23 8.80
N VAL A 77 3.70 -0.76 7.96
CA VAL A 77 2.39 -1.11 7.41
C VAL A 77 2.12 -2.60 7.51
N SER A 78 0.86 -2.95 7.71
CA SER A 78 0.32 -4.27 7.44
C SER A 78 -0.10 -4.34 5.96
N ILE A 79 0.15 -5.48 5.34
CA ILE A 79 0.00 -5.72 3.90
C ILE A 79 -0.98 -6.86 3.71
N HIS A 80 -2.12 -6.56 3.10
CA HIS A 80 -3.18 -7.53 2.84
C HIS A 80 -3.52 -7.52 1.34
N PRO A 81 -3.93 -8.64 0.74
CA PRO A 81 -4.67 -8.57 -0.51
C PRO A 81 -5.92 -7.70 -0.31
N LEU A 82 -6.34 -7.02 -1.36
CA LEU A 82 -7.62 -6.32 -1.32
C LEU A 82 -8.77 -7.34 -1.34
N ASP A 83 -9.58 -7.34 -0.30
CA ASP A 83 -10.77 -8.19 -0.14
C ASP A 83 -11.97 -7.39 0.39
N VAL A 84 -13.08 -8.08 0.66
CA VAL A 84 -14.33 -7.48 1.17
C VAL A 84 -14.22 -7.01 2.62
N ASP A 85 -13.29 -7.56 3.39
CA ASP A 85 -13.09 -7.25 4.80
C ASP A 85 -12.08 -6.11 5.01
N THR A 86 -11.43 -5.66 3.93
CA THR A 86 -10.49 -4.56 3.94
C THR A 86 -11.17 -3.26 4.39
N PRO A 87 -10.68 -2.59 5.46
CA PRO A 87 -11.26 -1.34 5.94
C PRO A 87 -11.24 -0.25 4.86
N LEU A 88 -12.27 0.60 4.84
CA LEU A 88 -12.40 1.68 3.84
C LEU A 88 -11.27 2.70 3.91
N GLU A 89 -10.66 2.85 5.08
CA GLU A 89 -9.50 3.71 5.32
C GLU A 89 -8.17 3.13 4.81
N ALA A 90 -8.14 1.86 4.37
CA ALA A 90 -6.92 1.23 3.90
C ALA A 90 -6.41 1.86 2.60
N ALA A 91 -5.11 2.02 2.49
CA ALA A 91 -4.47 2.58 1.31
C ALA A 91 -4.27 1.50 0.25
N VAL A 92 -4.96 1.61 -0.89
CA VAL A 92 -4.96 0.57 -1.92
C VAL A 92 -3.92 0.84 -3.01
N PHE A 93 -3.08 -0.15 -3.28
CA PHE A 93 -2.02 -0.07 -4.28
C PHE A 93 -1.99 -1.30 -5.17
N ARG A 94 -1.55 -1.14 -6.42
CA ARG A 94 -1.21 -2.23 -7.33
C ARG A 94 0.30 -2.47 -7.31
N VAL A 95 0.70 -3.73 -7.15
CA VAL A 95 2.10 -4.15 -7.27
C VAL A 95 2.54 -4.08 -8.73
N THR A 96 3.65 -3.39 -8.99
CA THR A 96 4.17 -3.16 -10.35
C THR A 96 5.51 -3.82 -10.60
N SER A 97 6.30 -4.07 -9.56
CA SER A 97 7.50 -4.90 -9.64
C SER A 97 7.84 -5.49 -8.27
N ILE A 98 8.52 -6.63 -8.29
CA ILE A 98 9.05 -7.30 -7.10
C ILE A 98 10.55 -7.54 -7.33
N SER A 99 11.35 -7.24 -6.31
CA SER A 99 12.80 -7.44 -6.33
C SER A 99 13.24 -7.90 -4.94
N GLY A 100 13.32 -9.22 -4.77
CA GLY A 100 13.48 -9.83 -3.45
C GLY A 100 12.35 -9.41 -2.52
N ARG A 101 12.69 -8.73 -1.42
CA ARG A 101 11.74 -8.19 -0.44
C ARG A 101 11.21 -6.80 -0.76
N SER A 102 11.69 -6.17 -1.83
CA SER A 102 11.24 -4.83 -2.22
C SER A 102 10.14 -4.91 -3.27
N LEU A 103 9.02 -4.21 -3.01
CA LEU A 103 7.90 -4.04 -3.93
C LEU A 103 7.91 -2.60 -4.45
N ARG A 104 7.68 -2.43 -5.75
CA ARG A 104 7.25 -1.14 -6.30
C ARG A 104 5.76 -1.17 -6.48
N VAL A 105 5.07 -0.16 -5.96
CA VAL A 105 3.62 -0.10 -5.99
C VAL A 105 3.16 1.23 -6.57
N LYS A 106 2.01 1.21 -7.24
CA LYS A 106 1.32 2.42 -7.69
C LYS A 106 -0.04 2.47 -7.03
N ARG A 107 -0.56 3.66 -6.81
CA ARG A 107 -1.92 3.79 -6.28
C ARG A 107 -2.89 3.04 -7.20
N ALA A 108 -3.74 2.21 -6.62
CA ALA A 108 -4.89 1.70 -7.34
C ALA A 108 -5.94 2.80 -7.31
N VAL A 109 -6.18 3.45 -8.45
CA VAL A 109 -7.34 4.34 -8.58
C VAL A 109 -8.55 3.41 -8.46
N ALA A 110 -9.42 3.63 -7.45
CA ALA A 110 -10.76 3.07 -7.53
C ALA A 110 -11.31 3.55 -8.87
N ALA A 111 -11.71 2.63 -9.75
CA ALA A 111 -12.35 3.02 -10.99
C ALA A 111 -13.64 3.75 -10.59
N THR A 112 -13.57 5.06 -10.43
CA THR A 112 -14.74 5.90 -10.58
C THR A 112 -15.15 5.65 -12.00
N ASP A 113 -16.30 4.98 -12.12
CA ASP A 113 -17.02 4.75 -13.35
C ASP A 113 -16.89 5.99 -14.23
N ALA A 114 -16.03 5.91 -15.24
CA ALA A 114 -15.96 6.91 -16.29
C ALA A 114 -17.12 6.61 -17.27
N THR A 115 -18.33 6.50 -16.75
CA THR A 115 -19.57 6.61 -17.51
C THR A 115 -20.01 8.07 -17.43
N ALA A 116 -19.30 8.90 -18.18
CA ALA A 116 -19.76 10.22 -18.55
C ALA A 116 -19.32 10.53 -19.99
N SER A 117 -19.99 9.90 -20.95
CA SER A 117 -20.44 10.51 -22.22
C SER A 117 -21.22 9.49 -23.05
#